data_AF-A0A0H4VLG5-F1
#
_entry.id   AF-A0A0H4VLG5-F1
#
_cell.length_a   1.000
_cell.length_b   1.000
_cell.length_c   1.000
_cell.angle_alpha   90.00
_cell.angle_beta   90.00
_cell.angle_gamma   90.00
#
_symmetry.space_group_name_H-M   'P 1'
#
loop_
_entity.id
_entity.type
_entity.pdbx_description
1 polymer ?
#
loop_
_entity_poly.entity_id
_entity_poly.type
_entity_poly.pdbx_seq_one_letter_code
_entity_poly.pdbx_strand_id
1 'polypeptide(L)'
;MYDFHSAVIEVAVLVSYSYMQIGLSKHIKISYRADMQTVIIRWQQPVTFTEFKINCLAILALAKENSASSWLLDCRSKGEITEQESDWLTEEFYPKAIEQVASQLVVAWLLTPRQMQRLSEGANLSAVTLDNPVIRRNAFMTEQDAVKWLEESMATLEKNSTPRS
;
A
#
# COMPACT_ATOMS: atom_id res chain seq x y z
N MET A 1 -44.93 -10.58 -17.77
CA MET A 1 -44.41 -9.22 -17.97
C MET A 1 -43.27 -9.08 -16.97
N TYR A 2 -42.05 -9.41 -17.39
CA TYR A 2 -40.87 -9.42 -16.50
C TYR A 2 -40.39 -7.98 -16.32
N ASP A 3 -40.35 -7.56 -15.05
CA ASP A 3 -40.00 -6.20 -14.66
C ASP A 3 -38.49 -5.97 -14.85
N PHE A 4 -38.14 -5.24 -15.92
CA PHE A 4 -36.76 -4.89 -16.27
C PHE A 4 -36.11 -3.94 -15.25
N HIS A 5 -36.86 -3.35 -14.30
CA HIS A 5 -36.28 -2.49 -13.27
C HIS A 5 -35.61 -3.26 -12.11
N SER A 6 -35.99 -4.53 -11.87
CA SER A 6 -35.46 -5.27 -10.73
C SER A 6 -34.04 -5.82 -10.96
N ALA A 7 -33.67 -6.11 -12.22
CA ALA A 7 -32.37 -6.69 -12.55
C ALA A 7 -31.23 -5.64 -12.60
N VAL A 8 -31.53 -4.37 -12.87
CA VAL A 8 -30.50 -3.32 -12.96
C VAL A 8 -30.04 -2.86 -11.57
N ILE A 9 -30.93 -2.95 -10.58
CA ILE A 9 -30.63 -2.61 -9.18
C ILE A 9 -29.74 -3.70 -8.55
N GLU A 10 -29.96 -4.98 -8.88
CA GLU A 10 -29.16 -6.08 -8.35
C GLU A 10 -27.70 -6.06 -8.85
N VAL A 11 -27.47 -5.68 -10.12
CA VAL A 11 -26.10 -5.56 -10.66
C VAL A 11 -25.40 -4.31 -10.12
N ALA A 12 -26.10 -3.19 -9.91
CA ALA A 12 -25.50 -2.01 -9.28
C ALA A 12 -25.13 -2.25 -7.81
N VAL A 13 -25.88 -3.09 -7.10
CA VAL A 13 -25.56 -3.52 -5.73
C VAL A 13 -24.38 -4.50 -5.73
N LEU A 14 -24.31 -5.45 -6.67
CA LEU A 14 -23.20 -6.40 -6.75
C LEU A 14 -21.85 -5.76 -7.14
N VAL A 15 -21.85 -4.76 -8.03
CA VAL A 15 -20.63 -3.98 -8.34
C VAL A 15 -20.22 -3.08 -7.16
N SER A 16 -21.16 -2.75 -6.26
CA SER A 16 -20.88 -2.02 -5.01
C SER A 16 -20.35 -2.92 -3.89
N TYR A 17 -20.53 -4.24 -3.96
CA TYR A 17 -20.06 -5.20 -2.95
C TYR A 17 -18.57 -5.60 -3.10
N SER A 18 -17.88 -5.14 -4.14
CA SER A 18 -16.42 -5.33 -4.30
C SER A 18 -15.57 -4.16 -3.79
N TYR A 19 -16.17 -3.13 -3.20
CA TYR A 19 -15.45 -2.11 -2.45
C TYR A 19 -15.94 -2.12 -1.01
N MET A 20 -15.28 -2.93 -0.18
CA MET A 20 -15.37 -2.77 1.27
C MET A 20 -14.76 -1.40 1.61
N GLN A 21 -15.61 -0.37 1.61
CA GLN A 21 -15.31 0.97 2.07
C GLN A 21 -15.13 0.91 3.59
N ILE A 22 -13.96 0.47 4.03
CA ILE A 22 -13.49 0.76 5.38
C ILE A 22 -13.12 2.25 5.34
N GLY A 23 -14.10 3.09 5.64
CA GLY A 23 -13.99 4.53 5.47
C GLY A 23 -12.87 5.09 6.33
N LEU A 24 -11.94 5.87 5.75
CA LEU A 24 -10.94 6.59 6.54
C LEU A 24 -10.56 7.91 5.90
N SER A 25 -11.20 8.96 6.42
CA SER A 25 -10.89 10.38 6.20
C SER A 25 -10.98 10.85 4.74
N LYS A 26 -11.35 12.12 4.53
CA LYS A 26 -11.28 12.77 3.21
C LYS A 26 -9.85 12.88 2.64
N HIS A 27 -8.84 12.33 3.32
CA HIS A 27 -7.43 12.51 3.01
C HIS A 27 -6.76 11.29 2.39
N ILE A 28 -7.37 10.09 2.48
CA ILE A 28 -6.77 8.85 1.98
C ILE A 28 -7.83 7.92 1.37
N LYS A 29 -7.46 7.21 0.32
CA LYS A 29 -8.20 6.06 -0.20
C LYS A 29 -7.37 4.81 0.00
N ILE A 30 -7.95 3.81 0.65
CA ILE A 30 -7.34 2.51 0.89
C ILE A 30 -8.24 1.45 0.26
N SER A 31 -7.68 0.58 -0.56
CA SER A 31 -8.44 -0.48 -1.24
C SER A 31 -7.57 -1.71 -1.40
N TYR A 32 -8.19 -2.90 -1.37
CA TYR A 32 -7.51 -4.14 -1.69
C TYR A 32 -7.82 -4.56 -3.12
N ARG A 33 -6.78 -4.91 -3.88
CA ARG A 33 -6.89 -5.38 -5.27
C ARG A 33 -6.61 -6.89 -5.29
N ALA A 34 -7.68 -7.69 -5.34
CA ALA A 34 -7.61 -9.13 -5.10
C ALA A 34 -6.81 -9.92 -6.15
N ASP A 35 -6.86 -9.52 -7.42
CA ASP A 35 -6.09 -10.13 -8.51
C ASP A 35 -4.58 -9.96 -8.34
N MET A 36 -4.14 -8.87 -7.71
CA MET A 36 -2.74 -8.62 -7.36
C MET A 36 -2.38 -8.99 -5.91
N GLN A 37 -3.36 -9.39 -5.10
CA GLN A 37 -3.23 -9.50 -3.64
C GLN A 37 -2.54 -8.28 -2.99
N THR A 38 -2.85 -7.10 -3.51
CA THR A 38 -2.12 -5.87 -3.18
C THR A 38 -3.03 -4.85 -2.51
N VAL A 39 -2.58 -4.27 -1.39
CA VAL A 39 -3.23 -3.09 -0.81
C VAL A 39 -2.75 -1.86 -1.55
N ILE A 40 -3.70 -1.07 -2.06
CA ILE A 40 -3.45 0.19 -2.74
C ILE A 40 -3.86 1.34 -1.84
N ILE A 41 -2.90 2.22 -1.55
CA ILE A 41 -3.03 3.35 -0.64
C ILE A 41 -2.79 4.63 -1.43
N ARG A 42 -3.74 5.56 -1.44
CA ARG A 42 -3.62 6.83 -2.15
C ARG A 42 -3.96 8.00 -1.24
N TRP A 43 -2.94 8.79 -0.86
CA TRP A 43 -3.17 10.06 -0.19
C TRP A 43 -3.71 11.08 -1.20
N GLN A 44 -4.69 11.87 -0.77
CA GLN A 44 -5.35 12.87 -1.61
C GLN A 44 -4.90 14.31 -1.31
N GLN A 45 -4.29 14.52 -0.13
CA GLN A 45 -3.82 15.81 0.34
C GLN A 45 -2.83 15.60 1.50
N PRO A 46 -2.09 16.64 1.90
CA PRO A 46 -1.27 16.60 3.11
C PRO A 46 -2.09 16.29 4.36
N VAL A 47 -1.44 15.64 5.31
CA VAL A 47 -2.00 15.24 6.61
C VAL A 47 -1.01 15.59 7.72
N THR A 48 -1.53 15.81 8.92
CA THR A 48 -0.71 15.91 10.13
C THR A 48 -0.07 14.56 10.46
N PHE A 49 0.96 14.55 11.30
CA PHE A 49 1.60 13.32 11.74
C PHE A 49 0.62 12.38 12.50
N THR A 50 -0.32 12.94 13.26
CA THR A 50 -1.34 12.15 13.95
C THR A 50 -2.29 11.48 12.95
N GLU A 51 -2.78 12.22 11.96
CA GLU A 51 -3.61 11.67 10.88
C GLU A 51 -2.84 10.63 10.06
N PHE A 52 -1.55 10.86 9.80
CA PHE A 52 -0.67 9.90 9.16
C PHE A 52 -0.64 8.56 9.91
N LYS A 53 -0.42 8.57 11.23
CA LYS A 53 -0.45 7.35 12.06
C LYS A 53 -1.81 6.65 12.02
N ILE A 54 -2.91 7.41 12.12
CA ILE A 54 -4.27 6.84 12.03
C ILE A 54 -4.49 6.15 10.69
N ASN A 55 -4.07 6.79 9.60
CA ASN A 55 -4.14 6.21 8.26
C ASN A 55 -3.28 4.94 8.15
N CYS A 56 -2.08 4.93 8.72
CA CYS A 56 -1.24 3.73 8.78
C CYS A 56 -1.91 2.57 9.53
N LEU A 57 -2.58 2.82 10.66
CA LEU A 57 -3.30 1.77 11.38
C LEU A 57 -4.45 1.17 10.54
N ALA A 58 -5.11 1.99 9.72
CA ALA A 58 -6.13 1.49 8.79
C ALA A 58 -5.57 0.67 7.64
N ILE A 59 -4.42 1.07 7.08
CA ILE A 59 -3.69 0.27 6.09
C ILE A 59 -3.38 -1.10 6.69
N LEU A 60 -2.87 -1.13 7.93
CA LEU A 60 -2.54 -2.35 8.65
C LEU A 60 -3.77 -3.24 8.86
N ALA A 61 -4.91 -2.68 9.25
CA ALA A 61 -6.15 -3.42 9.45
C ALA A 61 -6.62 -4.11 8.16
N LEU A 62 -6.67 -3.38 7.04
CA LEU A 62 -7.09 -3.94 5.75
C LEU A 62 -6.08 -4.99 5.24
N ALA A 63 -4.77 -4.71 5.37
CA ALA A 63 -3.73 -5.64 4.98
C ALA A 63 -3.80 -6.95 5.76
N LYS A 64 -4.02 -6.87 7.09
CA LYS A 64 -4.19 -8.02 7.96
C LYS A 64 -5.41 -8.87 7.59
N GLU A 65 -6.55 -8.22 7.34
CA GLU A 65 -7.79 -8.90 6.97
C GLU A 65 -7.64 -9.74 5.68
N ASN A 66 -6.81 -9.26 4.75
CA ASN A 66 -6.58 -9.91 3.46
C ASN A 66 -5.26 -10.69 3.39
N SER A 67 -4.51 -10.78 4.49
CA SER A 67 -3.14 -11.33 4.52
C SER A 67 -2.24 -10.78 3.40
N ALA A 68 -2.43 -9.51 3.04
CA ALA A 68 -1.83 -8.90 1.87
C ALA A 68 -0.44 -8.36 2.20
N SER A 69 0.61 -9.00 1.70
CA SER A 69 2.01 -8.63 1.90
C SER A 69 2.57 -7.65 0.85
N SER A 70 1.82 -7.37 -0.21
CA SER A 70 2.19 -6.47 -1.30
C SER A 70 1.44 -5.13 -1.17
N TRP A 71 2.14 -4.00 -1.07
CA TRP A 71 1.53 -2.68 -0.88
C TRP A 71 2.03 -1.66 -1.91
N LEU A 72 1.12 -0.84 -2.43
CA LEU A 72 1.42 0.31 -3.28
C LEU A 72 0.98 1.60 -2.58
N LEU A 73 1.94 2.45 -2.23
CA LEU A 73 1.73 3.70 -1.50
C LEU A 73 1.91 4.89 -2.44
N ASP A 74 0.80 5.52 -2.83
CA ASP A 74 0.81 6.77 -3.60
C ASP A 74 0.82 7.99 -2.68
N CYS A 75 2.02 8.53 -2.47
CA CYS A 75 2.28 9.67 -1.59
C CYS A 75 2.40 10.99 -2.36
N ARG A 76 2.14 11.00 -3.68
CA ARG A 76 2.37 12.18 -4.52
C ARG A 76 1.55 13.40 -4.09
N SER A 77 0.33 13.18 -3.59
CA SER A 77 -0.54 14.24 -3.07
C SER A 77 -0.43 14.46 -1.56
N LYS A 78 0.31 13.61 -0.84
CA LYS A 78 0.60 13.80 0.60
C LYS A 78 1.58 14.97 0.83
N GLY A 79 2.39 15.28 -0.18
CA GLY A 79 3.59 16.08 -0.02
C GLY A 79 4.77 15.24 0.48
N GLU A 80 5.84 15.91 0.88
CA GLU A 80 7.07 15.27 1.32
C GLU A 80 6.83 14.30 2.50
N ILE A 81 7.51 13.16 2.47
CA ILE A 81 7.63 12.30 3.65
C ILE A 81 8.62 12.98 4.57
N THR A 82 8.23 13.22 5.82
CA THR A 82 9.12 13.83 6.81
C THR A 82 10.05 12.77 7.42
N GLU A 83 11.16 13.20 7.99
CA GLU A 83 12.05 12.32 8.74
C GLU A 83 11.30 11.65 9.90
N GLN A 84 10.50 12.42 10.65
CA GLN A 84 9.64 11.92 11.72
C GLN A 84 8.66 10.82 11.26
N GLU A 85 8.05 10.97 10.07
CA GLU A 85 7.21 9.93 9.47
C GLU A 85 8.03 8.69 9.10
N SER A 86 9.20 8.89 8.50
CA SER A 86 10.10 7.81 8.10
C SER A 86 10.61 6.99 9.29
N ASP A 87 11.01 7.67 10.37
CA ASP A 87 11.52 7.03 11.58
C ASP A 87 10.42 6.20 12.22
N TRP A 88 9.23 6.78 12.41
CA TRP A 88 8.10 6.05 12.96
C TRP A 88 7.67 4.86 12.09
N LEU A 89 7.70 5.01 10.76
CA LEU A 89 7.41 3.87 9.87
C LEU A 89 8.40 2.72 10.10
N THR A 90 9.68 3.04 10.25
CA THR A 90 10.76 2.07 10.38
C THR A 90 10.78 1.40 11.76
N GLU A 91 10.60 2.19 12.82
CA GLU A 91 10.73 1.73 14.21
C GLU A 91 9.45 1.09 14.75
N GLU A 92 8.27 1.50 14.26
CA GLU A 92 6.99 1.08 14.82
C GLU A 92 6.09 0.38 13.81
N PHE A 93 5.87 1.00 12.65
CA PHE A 93 4.85 0.52 11.71
C PHE A 93 5.25 -0.77 11.02
N TYR A 94 6.42 -0.82 10.40
CA TYR A 94 6.89 -1.99 9.66
C TYR A 94 7.09 -3.22 10.55
N PRO A 95 7.67 -3.12 11.77
CA PRO A 95 7.73 -4.24 12.70
C PRO A 95 6.34 -4.82 13.02
N LYS A 96 5.34 -3.96 13.29
CA LYS A 96 3.95 -4.39 13.52
C LYS A 96 3.34 -5.03 12.28
N ALA A 97 3.65 -4.53 11.09
CA ALA A 97 3.19 -5.10 9.84
C ALA A 97 3.73 -6.52 9.62
N ILE A 98 5.01 -6.74 9.89
CA ILE A 98 5.63 -8.06 9.78
C ILE A 98 5.02 -9.05 10.78
N GLU A 99 4.75 -8.58 12.01
CA GLU A 99 4.14 -9.42 13.04
C GLU A 99 2.68 -9.79 12.72
N GLN A 100 1.89 -8.83 12.20
CA GLN A 100 0.44 -8.98 12.13
C GLN A 100 -0.11 -9.36 10.75
N VAL A 101 0.65 -9.12 9.68
CA VAL A 101 0.18 -9.30 8.29
C VAL A 101 0.88 -10.48 7.63
N ALA A 102 2.21 -10.43 7.54
CA ALA A 102 3.02 -11.44 6.86
C ALA A 102 4.49 -11.37 7.28
N SER A 103 5.18 -12.51 7.27
CA SER A 103 6.61 -12.59 7.63
C SER A 103 7.54 -11.86 6.66
N GLN A 104 7.04 -11.47 5.48
CA GLN A 104 7.75 -10.67 4.49
C GLN A 104 6.78 -9.66 3.85
N LEU A 105 7.30 -8.49 3.48
CA LEU A 105 6.55 -7.42 2.84
C LEU A 105 7.25 -6.92 1.58
N VAL A 106 6.46 -6.52 0.58
CA VAL A 106 6.91 -5.86 -0.64
C VAL A 106 6.15 -4.55 -0.77
N VAL A 107 6.87 -3.43 -0.81
CA VAL A 107 6.27 -2.09 -0.68
C VAL A 107 6.79 -1.17 -1.76
N ALA A 108 5.91 -0.76 -2.67
CA ALA A 108 6.21 0.19 -3.73
C ALA A 108 5.71 1.59 -3.36
N TRP A 109 6.58 2.58 -3.45
CA TRP A 109 6.26 3.99 -3.21
C TRP A 109 6.12 4.73 -4.53
N LEU A 110 4.97 5.37 -4.78
CA LEU A 110 4.83 6.35 -5.86
C LEU A 110 5.15 7.74 -5.35
N LEU A 111 6.16 8.35 -5.97
CA LEU A 111 6.72 9.63 -5.59
C LEU A 111 6.70 10.59 -6.77
N THR A 112 6.65 11.88 -6.46
CA THR A 112 6.84 12.95 -7.44
C THR A 112 8.30 13.02 -7.88
N PRO A 113 8.61 13.64 -9.05
CA PRO A 113 9.99 13.87 -9.47
C PRO A 113 10.85 14.55 -8.38
N ARG A 114 10.27 15.52 -7.66
CA ARG A 114 10.94 16.24 -6.58
C ARG A 114 11.31 15.32 -5.42
N GLN A 115 10.38 14.48 -4.98
CA GLN A 115 10.63 13.51 -3.90
C GLN A 115 11.71 12.50 -4.31
N MET A 116 11.67 12.00 -5.55
CA MET A 116 12.72 11.12 -6.08
C MET A 116 14.09 11.79 -6.10
N GLN A 117 14.17 13.05 -6.55
CA GLN A 117 15.41 13.82 -6.56
C GLN A 117 15.99 13.92 -5.15
N ARG A 118 15.18 14.22 -4.14
CA ARG A 118 15.64 14.31 -2.74
C ARG A 118 16.19 12.98 -2.22
N LEU A 119 15.58 11.86 -2.59
CA LEU A 119 16.13 10.53 -2.25
C LEU A 119 17.50 10.32 -2.89
N SER A 120 17.67 10.69 -4.16
CA SER A 120 18.96 10.62 -4.85
C SER A 120 20.01 11.56 -4.28
N GLU A 121 19.60 12.70 -3.72
CA GLU A 121 20.47 13.68 -3.04
C GLU A 121 20.82 13.28 -1.59
N GLY A 122 20.38 12.11 -1.12
CA GLY A 122 20.75 11.56 0.18
C GLY A 122 19.80 11.93 1.33
N ALA A 123 18.55 12.32 1.04
CA ALA A 123 17.54 12.43 2.09
C ALA A 123 17.41 11.09 2.84
N ASN A 124 17.57 11.13 4.16
CA ASN A 124 17.50 9.94 5.00
C ASN A 124 16.04 9.55 5.25
N LEU A 125 15.42 8.93 4.26
CA LEU A 125 14.08 8.35 4.36
C LEU A 125 14.19 6.83 4.43
N SER A 126 14.71 6.34 5.55
CA SER A 126 14.89 4.90 5.83
C SER A 126 13.61 4.07 5.60
N ALA A 127 12.42 4.66 5.78
CA ALA A 127 11.17 3.98 5.47
C ALA A 127 11.02 3.56 3.99
N VAL A 128 11.75 4.23 3.09
CA VAL A 128 11.74 4.00 1.64
C VAL A 128 13.03 3.31 1.18
N THR A 129 14.19 3.71 1.72
CA THR A 129 15.51 3.34 1.18
C THR A 129 16.26 2.27 1.96
N LEU A 130 15.91 2.01 3.22
CA LEU A 130 16.65 1.07 4.05
C LEU A 130 16.53 -0.35 3.48
N ASP A 131 17.66 -0.99 3.20
CA ASP A 131 17.66 -2.39 2.81
C ASP A 131 17.25 -3.28 3.99
N ASN A 132 16.40 -4.26 3.73
CA ASN A 132 15.91 -5.17 4.75
C ASN A 132 15.53 -6.53 4.13
N PRO A 133 16.01 -7.66 4.68
CA PRO A 133 15.80 -8.98 4.09
C PRO A 133 14.33 -9.43 4.10
N VAL A 134 13.51 -8.90 5.00
CA VAL A 134 12.08 -9.24 5.13
C VAL A 134 11.16 -8.12 4.66
N ILE A 135 11.65 -6.91 4.41
CA ILE A 135 10.87 -5.78 3.88
C ILE A 135 11.55 -5.25 2.63
N ARG A 136 11.08 -5.69 1.46
CA ARG A 136 11.54 -5.18 0.17
C ARG A 136 10.82 -3.89 -0.15
N ARG A 137 11.57 -2.84 -0.46
CA ARG A 137 11.04 -1.50 -0.73
C ARG A 137 11.66 -0.93 -1.99
N ASN A 138 10.86 -0.22 -2.77
CA ASN A 138 11.39 0.56 -3.88
C ASN A 138 10.48 1.76 -4.18
N ALA A 139 11.03 2.76 -4.84
CA ALA A 139 10.33 3.98 -5.20
C ALA A 139 10.25 4.13 -6.72
N PHE A 140 9.11 4.61 -7.19
CA PHE A 140 8.77 4.73 -8.60
C PHE A 140 8.06 6.06 -8.86
N MET A 141 8.15 6.52 -10.11
CA MET A 141 7.41 7.71 -10.57
C MET A 141 6.11 7.33 -11.29
N THR A 142 6.01 6.09 -11.77
CA THR A 142 4.85 5.60 -12.51
C THR A 142 4.20 4.42 -11.77
N GLU A 143 2.87 4.35 -11.84
CA GLU A 143 2.12 3.23 -11.27
C GLU A 143 2.43 1.92 -12.01
N GLN A 144 2.68 2.00 -13.33
CA GLN A 144 3.01 0.84 -14.15
C GLN A 144 4.30 0.15 -13.70
N ASP A 145 5.38 0.93 -13.48
CA ASP A 145 6.67 0.36 -13.05
C ASP A 145 6.56 -0.24 -11.64
N ALA A 146 5.84 0.43 -10.75
CA ALA A 146 5.57 -0.05 -9.40
C ALA A 146 4.81 -1.38 -9.41
N VAL A 147 3.71 -1.45 -10.16
CA VAL A 147 2.88 -2.67 -10.28
C VAL A 147 3.72 -3.83 -10.83
N LYS A 148 4.47 -3.59 -11.90
CA LYS A 148 5.34 -4.62 -12.49
C LYS A 148 6.35 -5.15 -11.46
N TRP A 149 7.01 -4.24 -10.73
CA TRP A 149 7.99 -4.63 -9.73
C TRP A 149 7.35 -5.39 -8.54
N LEU A 150 6.14 -5.01 -8.12
CA LEU A 150 5.40 -5.74 -7.09
C LEU A 150 5.11 -7.18 -7.54
N GLU A 151 4.57 -7.36 -8.75
CA GLU A 151 4.25 -8.68 -9.32
C GLU A 151 5.51 -9.57 -9.41
N GLU A 152 6.60 -9.04 -9.95
CA GLU A 152 7.88 -9.77 -10.06
C GLU A 152 8.46 -10.13 -8.68
N SER A 153 8.37 -9.21 -7.72
CA SER A 153 8.85 -9.43 -6.35
C SER A 153 8.03 -10.48 -5.62
N MET A 154 6.71 -10.44 -5.74
CA MET A 154 5.80 -11.42 -5.14
C MET A 154 5.99 -12.81 -5.75
N ALA A 155 6.08 -12.92 -7.08
CA ALA A 155 6.38 -14.18 -7.75
C ALA A 155 7.73 -14.77 -7.30
N THR A 156 8.70 -13.93 -6.95
CA THR A 156 9.98 -14.36 -6.39
C THR A 156 9.84 -14.88 -4.96
N LEU A 157 9.03 -14.23 -4.13
CA LEU A 157 8.76 -14.69 -2.76
C LEU A 157 8.06 -16.06 -2.76
N GLU A 158 7.01 -16.23 -3.56
CA GLU A 158 6.27 -17.51 -3.66
C GLU A 158 7.16 -18.68 -4.07
N LYS A 159 8.06 -18.47 -5.04
CA LYS A 159 9.05 -19.46 -5.47
C LYS A 159 10.01 -19.86 -4.35
N ASN A 160 10.41 -18.91 -3.50
CA ASN A 160 11.32 -19.17 -2.39
C ASN A 160 10.62 -19.80 -1.19
N SER A 161 9.31 -19.58 -1.04
CA SER A 161 8.49 -20.18 0.02
C SER A 161 8.07 -21.62 -0.28
N THR A 162 8.12 -22.07 -1.54
CA THR A 162 7.79 -23.44 -1.93
C THR A 162 9.00 -24.35 -1.69
N PRO A 163 8.93 -25.36 -0.79
CA PRO A 163 10.04 -26.29 -0.61
C PRO A 163 10.28 -27.07 -1.92
N ARG A 164 11.53 -27.14 -2.38
CA ARG A 164 11.91 -28.08 -3.45
C ARG A 164 11.68 -29.50 -2.92
N SER A 165 10.67 -30.17 -3.47
CA SER A 165 10.44 -31.61 -3.34
C SER A 165 11.58 -32.41 -3.95
#